data_AF-A0A2V7J8W8-F1
#
_entry.id   AF-A0A2V7J8W8-F1
#
_cell.length_a   1.000
_cell.length_b   1.000
_cell.length_c   1.000
_cell.angle_alpha   90.00
_cell.angle_beta   90.00
_cell.angle_gamma   90.00
#
_symmetry.space_group_name_H-M   'P 1'
#
loop_
_entity.id
_entity.type
_entity.pdbx_description
1 polymer ?
#
loop_
_entity_poly.entity_id
_entity_poly.type
_entity_poly.pdbx_seq_one_letter_code
_entity_poly.pdbx_strand_id
1 'polypeptide(L)' 'MTSVEVDAKRPETLWRRPESVLLVSCYELGHQPLSVAFPLAFLEHAGYRPSALDIAVQPLDAERARRARFVG' A
#
# COMPACT_ATOMS: atom_id res chain seq x y z
N MET A 1 34.40 -13.09 13.22
CA MET A 1 33.54 -12.47 14.25
C MET A 1 32.48 -11.68 13.48
N THR A 2 31.30 -12.28 13.34
CA THR A 2 30.24 -11.86 12.43
C THR A 2 29.70 -10.50 12.82
N SER A 3 29.87 -9.50 11.96
CA SER A 3 29.28 -8.18 12.15
C SER A 3 27.77 -8.32 11.97
N VAL A 4 27.02 -8.19 13.07
CA VAL A 4 25.55 -8.23 13.04
C VAL A 4 25.08 -6.87 12.54
N GLU A 5 24.60 -6.83 11.31
CA GLU A 5 24.01 -5.67 10.65
C GLU A 5 22.63 -5.39 11.28
N VAL A 6 22.59 -4.53 12.29
CA VAL A 6 21.33 -4.01 12.82
C VAL A 6 21.05 -2.68 12.14
N ASP A 7 20.54 -2.74 10.91
CA ASP A 7 19.83 -1.62 10.29
C ASP A 7 18.55 -1.40 11.11
N ALA A 8 18.63 -0.56 12.14
CA ALA A 8 17.47 0.05 12.75
C ALA A 8 16.84 0.99 11.70
N LYS A 9 16.09 0.34 10.81
CA LYS A 9 15.49 0.78 9.56
C LYS A 9 15.03 2.24 9.60
N ARG A 10 15.74 3.14 8.90
CA ARG A 10 15.35 4.55 8.75
C ARG A 10 13.85 4.64 8.42
N PRO A 11 13.06 5.49 9.10
CA PRO A 11 11.61 5.52 8.95
C PRO A 11 11.18 5.72 7.50
N GLU A 12 11.94 6.47 6.72
CA GLU A 12 11.72 6.65 5.27
C GLU A 12 11.79 5.34 4.45
N THR A 13 12.65 4.38 4.81
CA THR A 13 12.75 3.10 4.08
C THR A 13 11.64 2.13 4.47
N LEU A 14 10.94 2.37 5.59
CA LEU A 14 9.79 1.57 5.99
C LEU A 14 8.61 1.80 5.04
N TRP A 15 8.39 3.03 4.59
CA TRP A 15 7.31 3.38 3.66
C TRP A 15 7.54 2.90 2.22
N ARG A 16 8.80 2.65 1.85
CA ARG A 16 9.20 2.16 0.52
C ARG A 16 9.07 0.64 0.37
N ARG A 17 8.72 -0.09 1.45
CA ARG A 17 8.51 -1.55 1.38
C ARG A 17 7.17 -1.86 0.69
N PRO A 18 7.06 -3.02 0.01
CA PRO A 18 5.77 -3.52 -0.46
C PRO A 18 4.71 -3.50 0.64
N GLU A 19 3.46 -3.24 0.23
CA GLU A 19 2.26 -3.30 1.09
C GLU A 19 2.25 -2.29 2.25
N SER A 20 3.15 -1.29 2.26
CA SER A 20 3.18 -0.27 3.33
C SER A 20 1.99 0.70 3.26
N VAL A 21 1.42 0.86 2.07
CA VAL A 21 0.27 1.73 1.80
C VAL A 21 -0.78 0.89 1.08
N LEU A 22 -1.96 0.79 1.67
CA LEU A 22 -3.13 0.14 1.08
C LEU A 22 -4.17 1.20 0.73
N LEU A 23 -4.56 1.27 -0.54
CA LEU A 23 -5.65 2.11 -1.02
C LEU A 23 -6.89 1.25 -1.19
N VAL A 24 -8.00 1.66 -0.60
CA VAL A 24 -9.26 0.91 -0.62
C VAL A 24 -10.29 1.68 -1.43
N SER A 25 -10.71 1.10 -2.56
CA SER A 25 -11.88 1.58 -3.29
C SER A 25 -13.12 0.89 -2.73
N CYS A 26 -14.14 1.66 -2.36
CA CYS A 26 -15.38 1.13 -1.79
C CYS A 26 -16.53 1.05 -2.80
N TYR A 27 -16.40 1.69 -3.96
CA TYR A 27 -17.49 1.81 -4.92
C TYR A 27 -17.02 2.45 -6.23
N GLU A 28 -16.98 1.67 -7.30
CA GLU A 28 -16.81 2.17 -8.66
C GLU A 28 -17.89 1.50 -9.49
N LEU A 29 -18.98 2.22 -9.75
CA LEU A 29 -20.27 1.82 -10.34
C LEU A 29 -20.12 1.09 -11.70
N GLY A 30 -19.51 -0.09 -11.72
CA GLY A 30 -19.09 -0.81 -12.94
C GLY A 30 -17.88 -0.22 -13.67
N HIS A 31 -17.14 0.71 -13.07
CA HIS A 31 -15.99 1.37 -13.70
C HIS A 31 -14.66 0.85 -13.14
N GLN A 32 -13.61 0.87 -13.98
CA GLN A 32 -12.25 0.60 -13.49
C GLN A 32 -11.90 1.62 -12.41
N PRO A 33 -11.21 1.23 -11.33
CA PRO A 33 -11.13 2.02 -10.11
C PRO A 33 -10.28 3.29 -10.28
N LEU A 34 -10.89 4.33 -10.87
CA LEU A 34 -10.23 5.57 -11.25
C LEU A 34 -9.91 6.42 -10.02
N SER A 35 -10.74 6.35 -8.97
CA SER A 35 -10.54 7.10 -7.72
C SER A 35 -9.23 6.75 -7.03
N VAL A 36 -8.81 5.48 -7.09
CA VAL A 36 -7.53 5.01 -6.52
C VAL A 36 -6.41 4.94 -7.55
N ALA A 37 -6.71 4.93 -8.85
CA ALA A 37 -5.70 4.87 -9.91
C ALA A 37 -4.73 6.06 -9.86
N PHE A 38 -5.24 7.29 -9.73
CA PHE A 38 -4.38 8.48 -9.64
C PHE A 38 -3.51 8.50 -8.37
N PRO A 39 -4.07 8.30 -7.15
CA PRO A 39 -3.27 8.18 -5.93
C PRO A 39 -2.23 7.05 -6.00
N LEU A 40 -2.57 5.90 -6.58
CA LEU A 40 -1.65 4.77 -6.76
C LEU A 40 -0.44 5.21 -7.61
N ALA A 41 -0.69 5.76 -8.80
CA ALA A 41 0.35 6.20 -9.71
C ALA A 41 1.21 7.33 -9.12
N PHE A 42 0.60 8.29 -8.42
CA PHE A 42 1.30 9.37 -7.74
C PHE A 42 2.29 8.84 -6.69
N LEU A 43 1.86 7.88 -5.87
CA LEU A 43 2.69 7.27 -4.84
C LEU A 43 3.79 6.38 -5.43
N GLU A 44 3.48 5.61 -6.48
CA GLU A 44 4.48 4.82 -7.20
C GLU A 44 5.59 5.71 -7.79
N HIS A 45 5.21 6.83 -8.42
CA HIS A 45 6.16 7.80 -8.97
C HIS A 45 7.05 8.42 -7.89
N ALA A 46 6.50 8.66 -6.69
CA ALA A 46 7.25 9.12 -5.54
C ALA A 46 8.11 8.02 -4.88
N GLY A 47 8.16 6.81 -5.43
CA GLY A 47 8.99 5.68 -4.99
C GLY A 47 8.35 4.80 -3.92
N TYR A 48 7.09 5.02 -3.55
CA TYR A 48 6.37 4.11 -2.66
C TYR A 48 6.04 2.79 -3.39
N ARG A 49 5.55 1.82 -2.63
CA ARG A 49 5.04 0.54 -3.15
C ARG A 49 3.61 0.31 -2.63
N PRO A 50 2.65 1.17 -3.04
CA PRO A 50 1.26 1.03 -2.62
C PRO A 50 0.61 -0.21 -3.23
N SER A 51 -0.55 -0.59 -2.71
CA SER A 51 -1.40 -1.63 -3.27
C SER A 51 -2.85 -1.17 -3.24
N ALA A 52 -3.65 -1.60 -4.20
CA ALA A 52 -5.08 -1.28 -4.25
C ALA A 52 -5.93 -2.51 -3.89
N LEU A 53 -7.04 -2.26 -3.20
CA LEU A 53 -8.07 -3.24 -2.87
C LEU A 53 -9.43 -2.64 -3.20
N ASP A 54 -10.16 -3.25 -4.13
CA ASP A 54 -11.52 -2.85 -4.46
C ASP A 54 -12.51 -3.74 -3.70
N ILE A 55 -13.13 -3.19 -2.65
CA ILE A 55 -14.08 -3.95 -1.84
C ILE A 55 -15.48 -4.06 -2.45
N ALA A 56 -15.74 -3.33 -3.55
CA ALA A 56 -16.95 -3.51 -4.34
C ALA A 56 -16.84 -4.77 -5.23
N VAL A 57 -15.61 -5.19 -5.57
CA VAL A 57 -15.34 -6.35 -6.44
C VAL A 57 -14.91 -7.59 -5.65
N GLN A 58 -14.12 -7.43 -4.59
CA GLN A 58 -13.62 -8.55 -3.78
C GLN A 58 -13.77 -8.29 -2.27
N PRO A 59 -13.83 -9.32 -1.42
CA PRO A 59 -13.91 -9.12 0.03
C PRO A 59 -12.71 -8.36 0.60
N LEU A 60 -12.93 -7.65 1.72
CA LEU A 60 -11.86 -7.00 2.46
C LEU A 60 -10.85 -8.04 2.98
N ASP A 61 -9.60 -7.93 2.54
CA ASP A 61 -8.47 -8.68 3.10
C ASP A 61 -7.95 -7.95 4.36
N ALA A 62 -8.47 -8.38 5.52
CA ALA A 62 -8.11 -7.80 6.80
C ALA A 62 -6.61 -7.95 7.15
N GLU A 63 -5.94 -9.00 6.64
CA GLU A 63 -4.51 -9.20 6.91
C GLU A 63 -3.66 -8.21 6.12
N ARG A 64 -4.02 -7.90 4.88
CA ARG A 64 -3.39 -6.81 4.13
C ARG A 64 -3.55 -5.46 4.83
N ALA A 65 -4.75 -5.17 5.32
CA ALA A 65 -5.02 -3.94 6.05
C ALA A 65 -4.19 -3.84 7.35
N ARG A 66 -4.05 -4.94 8.11
CA ARG A 66 -3.23 -4.98 9.33
C ARG A 66 -1.73 -4.79 9.08
N ARG A 67 -1.23 -5.30 7.95
CA ARG A 67 0.20 -5.21 7.60
C ARG A 67 0.58 -3.82 7.07
N ALA A 68 -0.38 -3.12 6.47
CA ALA A 68 -0.17 -1.79 5.96
C ALA A 68 0.14 -0.80 7.10
N ARG A 69 1.00 0.16 6.80
CA ARG A 69 1.29 1.29 7.70
C ARG A 69 0.27 2.42 7.53
N PHE A 70 -0.37 2.47 6.37
CA PHE A 70 -1.45 3.39 6.05
C PHE A 70 -2.53 2.66 5.25
N VAL A 71 -3.79 2.94 5.59
CA VAL A 71 -4.98 2.51 4.85
C VAL A 71 -5.82 3.75 4.59
N GLY A 72 -6.23 3.97 3.34
CA GLY A 72 -7.06 5.11 2.96
C GLY A 72 -7.79 4.90 1.66
#